data_AF-A0A157SS57-F1
#
_entry.id   AF-A0A157SS57-F1
#
_cell.length_a   1.000
_cell.length_b   1.000
_cell.length_c   1.000
_cell.angle_alpha   90.00
_cell.angle_beta   90.00
_cell.angle_gamma   90.00
#
_symmetry.space_group_name_H-M   'P 1'
#
loop_
_entity.id
_entity.type
_entity.pdbx_description
1 polymer ?
#
loop_
_entity_poly.entity_id
_entity_poly.type
_entity_poly.pdbx_seq_one_letter_code
_entity_poly.pdbx_strand_id
1 'polypeptide(L)'
;MNSPTPSAIPADLLAYVRRELLEASPVQIAGLLYDLSDGEIAGGIENDWPSQQERPERDPLVAAVGIARAEFRAAHPDVLAPEELLHALRGQVATRLFLEPDDEAFMAQFGNRGRSIPDAICLRMLIERAIVRRAAQDLLAAGCELRIHDGEPWACPLTSDLADVMNAVMATDEDLMFVFSPTDRHPRVIRFVYGNDGWDVIADYHTSLERLLAGADALAERFADLL
;
A
#
# COMPACT_ATOMS: atom_id res chain seq x y z
N MET A 1 -32.77 19.39 -10.81
CA MET A 1 -32.30 17.99 -10.93
C MET A 1 -31.45 17.74 -9.71
N ASN A 2 -32.03 17.04 -8.72
CA ASN A 2 -31.33 16.72 -7.47
C ASN A 2 -30.35 15.59 -7.77
N SER A 3 -29.07 15.80 -7.50
CA SER A 3 -28.09 14.72 -7.46
C SER A 3 -28.54 13.69 -6.42
N PRO A 4 -28.50 12.38 -6.71
CA PRO A 4 -28.81 11.38 -5.71
C PRO A 4 -27.81 11.50 -4.56
N THR A 5 -28.33 11.69 -3.34
CA THR A 5 -27.57 11.55 -2.10
C THR A 5 -26.98 10.13 -2.08
N PRO A 6 -25.70 9.94 -1.69
CA PRO A 6 -25.16 8.59 -1.55
C PRO A 6 -26.06 7.82 -0.58
N SER A 7 -26.52 6.64 -1.01
CA SER A 7 -27.27 5.72 -0.16
C SER A 7 -26.51 5.55 1.15
N ALA A 8 -27.18 5.80 2.28
CA ALA A 8 -26.59 5.56 3.59
C ALA A 8 -26.10 4.10 3.64
N ILE A 9 -24.85 3.90 4.05
CA ILE A 9 -24.27 2.56 4.22
C ILE A 9 -25.16 1.81 5.23
N PRO A 10 -25.71 0.64 4.87
CA PRO A 10 -26.51 -0.15 5.80
C PRO A 10 -25.68 -0.46 7.07
N ALA A 11 -26.24 -0.18 8.25
CA ALA A 11 -25.51 -0.28 9.52
C ALA A 11 -25.09 -1.73 9.84
N ASP A 12 -25.87 -2.70 9.37
CA ASP A 12 -25.62 -4.13 9.37
C ASP A 12 -24.45 -4.52 8.45
N LEU A 13 -24.35 -3.93 7.26
CA LEU A 13 -23.21 -4.15 6.36
C LEU A 13 -21.91 -3.61 6.96
N LEU A 14 -21.95 -2.41 7.55
CA LEU A 14 -20.79 -1.83 8.22
C LEU A 14 -20.40 -2.61 9.48
N ALA A 15 -21.38 -3.08 10.27
CA ALA A 15 -21.13 -3.91 11.44
C ALA A 15 -20.56 -5.28 11.07
N TYR A 16 -21.03 -5.88 9.98
CA TYR A 16 -20.48 -7.12 9.42
C TYR A 16 -19.04 -6.93 8.97
N VAL A 17 -18.78 -5.94 8.11
CA VAL A 17 -17.43 -5.62 7.63
C VAL A 17 -16.49 -5.28 8.79
N ARG A 18 -16.97 -4.55 9.81
CA ARG A 18 -16.20 -4.27 11.03
C ARG A 18 -15.87 -5.51 11.84
N ARG A 19 -16.86 -6.37 12.11
CA ARG A 19 -16.66 -7.61 12.87
C ARG A 19 -15.67 -8.52 12.14
N GLU A 20 -15.88 -8.70 10.85
CA GLU A 20 -15.03 -9.52 10.00
C GLU A 20 -13.62 -8.94 9.86
N LEU A 21 -13.42 -7.61 9.83
CA LEU A 21 -12.08 -6.99 9.70
C LEU A 21 -11.35 -6.78 11.04
N LEU A 22 -12.05 -6.66 12.16
CA LEU A 22 -11.46 -6.47 13.51
C LEU A 22 -11.16 -7.79 14.22
N GLU A 23 -11.86 -8.88 13.88
CA GLU A 23 -11.60 -10.23 14.40
C GLU A 23 -10.75 -11.06 13.43
N ALA A 24 -10.55 -10.58 12.21
CA ALA A 24 -9.65 -11.15 11.22
C ALA A 24 -8.20 -10.73 11.46
N SER A 25 -7.30 -11.71 11.39
CA SER A 25 -5.92 -11.44 11.02
C SER A 25 -5.89 -10.71 9.66
N PRO A 26 -4.85 -9.90 9.36
CA PRO A 26 -4.65 -9.30 8.03
C PRO A 26 -4.79 -10.30 6.87
N VAL A 27 -4.55 -11.58 7.17
CA VAL A 27 -4.73 -12.74 6.29
C VAL A 27 -6.18 -13.02 5.91
N GLN A 28 -7.10 -12.92 6.86
CA GLN A 28 -8.54 -13.11 6.64
C GLN A 28 -9.17 -11.90 5.94
N ILE A 29 -8.64 -10.70 6.15
CA ILE A 29 -9.04 -9.48 5.43
C ILE A 29 -8.78 -9.63 3.92
N ALA A 30 -7.61 -10.13 3.53
CA ALA A 30 -7.27 -10.42 2.13
C ALA A 30 -8.17 -11.51 1.51
N GLY A 31 -8.53 -12.54 2.27
CA GLY A 31 -9.45 -13.61 1.84
C GLY A 31 -10.90 -13.14 1.68
N LEU A 32 -11.39 -12.32 2.61
CA LEU A 32 -12.72 -11.68 2.52
C LEU A 32 -12.82 -10.76 1.29
N LEU A 33 -11.76 -10.03 0.97
CA LEU A 33 -11.72 -9.19 -0.23
C LEU A 33 -11.70 -10.03 -1.53
N TYR A 34 -11.10 -11.23 -1.52
CA TYR A 34 -11.08 -12.18 -2.64
C TYR A 34 -12.44 -12.84 -2.87
N ASP A 35 -13.12 -13.30 -1.82
CA ASP A 35 -14.46 -13.90 -1.91
C ASP A 35 -15.54 -12.88 -2.35
N LEU A 36 -15.35 -11.61 -2.02
CA LEU A 36 -16.26 -10.52 -2.42
C LEU A 36 -16.07 -10.05 -3.87
N SER A 37 -14.90 -10.29 -4.50
CA SER A 37 -14.61 -9.85 -5.87
C SER A 37 -15.05 -10.82 -6.96
N ASP A 38 -14.99 -12.14 -6.72
CA ASP A 38 -15.21 -13.15 -7.78
C ASP A 38 -16.56 -13.87 -7.76
N GLY A 39 -17.35 -13.79 -6.67
CA GLY A 39 -18.69 -14.38 -6.64
C GLY A 39 -18.75 -15.91 -6.81
N GLU A 40 -17.61 -16.61 -6.89
CA GLU A 40 -17.50 -18.06 -6.77
C GLU A 40 -16.81 -18.41 -5.44
N ILE A 41 -17.61 -18.97 -4.54
CA ILE A 41 -17.17 -19.45 -3.23
C ILE A 41 -16.36 -20.73 -3.45
N ALA A 42 -15.06 -20.70 -3.15
CA ALA A 42 -14.32 -21.93 -2.88
C ALA A 42 -14.90 -22.56 -1.60
N GLY A 43 -15.54 -23.72 -1.77
CA GLY A 43 -16.39 -24.35 -0.76
C GLY A 43 -15.80 -24.40 0.64
N GLY A 44 -16.57 -23.87 1.60
CA GLY A 44 -16.23 -23.95 3.02
C GLY A 44 -17.20 -23.23 3.96
N ILE A 45 -17.94 -22.22 3.50
CA ILE A 45 -18.87 -21.43 4.33
C ILE A 45 -20.24 -21.37 3.64
N GLU A 46 -20.96 -22.49 3.62
CA GLU A 46 -22.17 -22.60 2.79
C GLU A 46 -23.50 -22.35 3.52
N ASN A 47 -23.55 -21.87 4.78
CA ASN A 47 -24.84 -21.86 5.50
C ASN A 47 -25.31 -20.55 6.15
N ASP A 48 -24.66 -19.40 5.95
CA ASP A 48 -25.14 -18.13 6.55
C ASP A 48 -25.14 -16.91 5.61
N TRP A 49 -25.01 -17.12 4.29
CA TRP A 49 -25.03 -16.01 3.32
C TRP A 49 -26.47 -15.63 2.90
N PRO A 50 -26.85 -14.34 2.88
CA PRO A 50 -28.16 -13.90 2.39
C PRO A 50 -28.33 -14.21 0.89
N SER A 51 -29.56 -14.50 0.48
CA SER A 51 -29.88 -15.00 -0.86
C SER A 51 -29.42 -14.04 -1.97
N GLN A 52 -29.26 -14.51 -3.22
CA GLN A 52 -28.80 -13.68 -4.35
C GLN A 52 -29.62 -12.38 -4.59
N GLN A 53 -30.82 -12.26 -4.01
CA GLN A 53 -31.66 -11.07 -4.05
C GLN A 53 -31.26 -9.95 -3.06
N GLU A 54 -30.36 -10.23 -2.12
CA GLU A 54 -29.98 -9.32 -1.01
C GLU A 54 -28.53 -8.83 -1.13
N ARG A 55 -27.90 -8.95 -2.30
CA ARG A 55 -26.55 -8.43 -2.52
C ARG A 55 -26.59 -6.88 -2.50
N PRO A 56 -25.85 -6.22 -1.59
CA PRO A 56 -25.77 -4.76 -1.61
C PRO A 56 -25.11 -4.27 -2.91
N GLU A 57 -25.52 -3.09 -3.37
CA GLU A 57 -24.87 -2.42 -4.49
C GLU A 57 -23.37 -2.22 -4.22
N ARG A 58 -22.53 -2.18 -5.26
CA ARG A 58 -21.06 -2.10 -5.11
C ARG A 58 -20.59 -0.89 -4.29
N ASP A 59 -21.27 0.24 -4.41
CA ASP A 59 -20.88 1.51 -3.77
C ASP A 59 -20.88 1.47 -2.22
N PRO A 60 -21.93 0.98 -1.54
CA PRO A 60 -21.92 0.87 -0.07
C PRO A 60 -20.90 -0.13 0.47
N LEU A 61 -20.51 -1.16 -0.29
CA LEU A 61 -19.45 -2.10 0.10
C LEU A 61 -18.07 -1.41 0.06
N VAL A 62 -17.77 -0.69 -1.03
CA VAL A 62 -16.53 0.10 -1.16
C VAL A 62 -16.40 1.13 -0.04
N ALA A 63 -17.51 1.81 0.29
CA ALA A 63 -17.53 2.78 1.38
C ALA A 63 -17.33 2.12 2.76
N ALA A 64 -17.92 0.95 3.02
CA ALA A 64 -17.73 0.20 4.26
C ALA A 64 -16.27 -0.30 4.43
N VAL A 65 -15.67 -0.79 3.36
CA VAL A 65 -14.24 -1.17 3.32
C VAL A 65 -13.35 0.04 3.60
N GLY A 66 -13.65 1.20 3.03
CA GLY A 66 -12.92 2.45 3.27
C GLY A 66 -12.96 2.91 4.73
N ILE A 67 -14.10 2.76 5.42
CA ILE A 67 -14.24 3.10 6.85
C ILE A 67 -13.44 2.12 7.71
N ALA A 68 -13.57 0.82 7.47
CA ALA A 68 -12.86 -0.18 8.24
C ALA A 68 -11.33 -0.14 7.99
N ARG A 69 -10.88 0.28 6.81
CA ARG A 69 -9.48 0.60 6.47
C ARG A 69 -8.92 1.71 7.37
N ALA A 70 -9.69 2.77 7.62
CA ALA A 70 -9.29 3.85 8.51
C ALA A 70 -9.23 3.41 9.99
N GLU A 71 -10.17 2.56 10.40
CA GLU A 71 -10.23 2.01 11.76
C GLU A 71 -9.08 1.02 12.03
N PHE A 72 -8.76 0.13 11.09
CA PHE A 72 -7.63 -0.81 11.20
C PHE A 72 -6.29 -0.08 11.32
N ARG A 73 -6.08 0.95 10.49
CA ARG A 73 -4.89 1.82 10.53
C ARG A 73 -4.76 2.56 11.87
N ALA A 74 -5.86 3.04 12.42
CA ALA A 74 -5.86 3.71 13.72
C ALA A 74 -5.54 2.74 14.89
N ALA A 75 -5.91 1.47 14.76
CA ALA A 75 -5.68 0.43 15.77
C ALA A 75 -4.28 -0.20 15.70
N HIS A 76 -3.62 -0.16 14.54
CA HIS A 76 -2.29 -0.77 14.31
C HIS A 76 -1.32 0.28 13.72
N PRO A 77 -0.93 1.29 14.51
CA PRO A 77 0.02 2.32 14.06
C PRO A 77 1.43 1.76 13.85
N ASP A 78 1.73 0.61 14.46
CA ASP A 78 2.98 -0.14 14.31
C ASP A 78 2.83 -1.23 13.24
N VAL A 79 3.77 -1.19 12.30
CA VAL A 79 3.87 -1.94 11.04
C VAL A 79 3.55 -3.43 11.21
N LEU A 80 2.65 -3.95 10.38
CA LEU A 80 2.39 -5.39 10.21
C LEU A 80 3.70 -6.18 10.20
N ALA A 81 3.71 -7.39 10.78
CA ALA A 81 4.85 -8.28 10.61
C ALA A 81 5.11 -8.51 9.09
N PRO A 82 6.37 -8.64 8.63
CA PRO A 82 6.66 -8.79 7.20
C PRO A 82 5.86 -9.89 6.49
N GLU A 83 5.59 -11.00 7.18
CA GLU A 83 4.76 -12.11 6.70
C GLU A 83 3.31 -11.69 6.46
N GLU A 84 2.73 -10.95 7.42
CA GLU A 84 1.36 -10.44 7.36
C GLU A 84 1.23 -9.40 6.26
N LEU A 85 2.24 -8.52 6.14
CA LEU A 85 2.31 -7.54 5.08
C LEU A 85 2.39 -8.22 3.71
N LEU A 86 3.29 -9.19 3.53
CA LEU A 86 3.42 -9.94 2.27
C LEU A 86 2.10 -10.62 1.89
N HIS A 87 1.44 -11.25 2.86
CA HIS A 87 0.13 -11.86 2.62
C HIS A 87 -0.91 -10.82 2.22
N ALA A 88 -0.95 -9.67 2.90
CA ALA A 88 -1.85 -8.57 2.53
C ALA A 88 -1.57 -8.05 1.11
N LEU A 89 -0.31 -7.89 0.72
CA LEU A 89 0.07 -7.48 -0.65
C LEU A 89 -0.40 -8.50 -1.69
N ARG A 90 -0.27 -9.80 -1.43
CA ARG A 90 -0.81 -10.87 -2.29
C ARG A 90 -2.33 -10.77 -2.45
N GLY A 91 -3.04 -10.46 -1.36
CA GLY A 91 -4.48 -10.20 -1.39
C GLY A 91 -4.87 -9.01 -2.28
N GLN A 92 -4.13 -7.91 -2.18
CA GLN A 92 -4.34 -6.73 -3.04
C GLN A 92 -4.11 -7.04 -4.52
N VAL A 93 -3.10 -7.85 -4.84
CA VAL A 93 -2.82 -8.27 -6.22
C VAL A 93 -3.96 -9.11 -6.79
N ALA A 94 -4.46 -10.08 -6.01
CA ALA A 94 -5.53 -10.97 -6.44
C ALA A 94 -6.86 -10.21 -6.68
N THR A 95 -7.15 -9.23 -5.83
CA THR A 95 -8.43 -8.49 -5.86
C THR A 95 -8.39 -7.21 -6.68
N ARG A 96 -7.18 -6.67 -6.94
CA ARG A 96 -6.94 -5.32 -7.47
C ARG A 96 -7.56 -4.21 -6.60
N LEU A 97 -7.70 -4.48 -5.31
CA LEU A 97 -8.12 -3.52 -4.31
C LEU A 97 -6.90 -3.11 -3.48
N PHE A 98 -6.42 -1.88 -3.67
CA PHE A 98 -5.19 -1.41 -3.04
C PHE A 98 -5.46 -0.67 -1.73
N LEU A 99 -4.68 -1.01 -0.69
CA LEU A 99 -4.86 -0.51 0.68
C LEU A 99 -4.18 0.84 0.92
N GLU A 100 -3.30 1.30 0.05
CA GLU A 100 -2.70 2.62 0.11
C GLU A 100 -3.25 3.50 -1.03
N PRO A 101 -3.70 4.75 -0.77
CA PRO A 101 -4.30 5.58 -1.81
C PRO A 101 -3.31 5.88 -2.95
N ASP A 102 -2.03 5.98 -2.62
CA ASP A 102 -0.95 6.17 -3.57
C ASP A 102 -0.65 4.89 -4.38
N ASP A 103 -0.83 3.69 -3.81
CA ASP A 103 -0.75 2.43 -4.57
C ASP A 103 -1.91 2.33 -5.56
N GLU A 104 -3.12 2.71 -5.15
CA GLU A 104 -4.30 2.76 -6.02
C GLU A 104 -4.08 3.72 -7.20
N ALA A 105 -3.63 4.95 -6.92
CA ALA A 105 -3.33 5.95 -7.94
C ALA A 105 -2.21 5.48 -8.90
N PHE A 106 -1.13 4.93 -8.35
CA PHE A 106 -0.01 4.40 -9.12
C PHE A 106 -0.46 3.27 -10.06
N MET A 107 -1.20 2.28 -9.52
CA MET A 107 -1.67 1.14 -10.30
C MET A 107 -2.68 1.54 -11.36
N ALA A 108 -3.55 2.53 -11.09
CA ALA A 108 -4.44 3.10 -12.10
C ALA A 108 -3.66 3.76 -13.24
N GLN A 109 -2.62 4.55 -12.92
CA GLN A 109 -1.78 5.20 -13.93
C GLN A 109 -0.97 4.19 -14.75
N PHE A 110 -0.45 3.15 -14.11
CA PHE A 110 0.32 2.09 -14.77
C PHE A 110 -0.59 1.20 -15.65
N GLY A 111 -1.79 0.86 -15.16
CA GLY A 111 -2.79 0.05 -15.86
C GLY A 111 -3.43 0.75 -17.06
N ASN A 112 -3.55 2.07 -17.04
CA ASN A 112 -4.05 2.88 -18.17
C ASN A 112 -3.18 2.79 -19.44
N ARG A 113 -2.02 2.12 -19.40
CA ARG A 113 -1.18 1.82 -20.58
C ARG A 113 -1.71 0.66 -21.44
N GLY A 114 -2.92 0.17 -21.19
CA GLY A 114 -3.63 -0.76 -22.08
C GLY A 114 -3.14 -2.21 -22.03
N ARG A 115 -2.39 -2.60 -20.99
CA ARG A 115 -1.98 -3.98 -20.74
C ARG A 115 -2.43 -4.41 -19.36
N SER A 116 -2.95 -5.64 -19.26
CA SER A 116 -3.10 -6.31 -17.96
C SER A 116 -1.71 -6.50 -17.34
N ILE A 117 -1.52 -6.02 -16.12
CA ILE A 117 -0.26 -6.16 -15.37
C ILE A 117 -0.25 -7.58 -14.78
N PRO A 118 0.71 -8.46 -15.14
CA PRO A 118 0.82 -9.77 -14.52
C PRO A 118 0.90 -9.68 -12.99
N ASP A 119 0.28 -10.62 -12.28
CA ASP A 119 0.21 -10.63 -10.81
C ASP A 119 1.60 -10.57 -10.16
N ALA A 120 2.58 -11.31 -10.69
CA ALA A 120 3.95 -11.27 -10.20
C ALA A 120 4.59 -9.88 -10.31
N ILE A 121 4.29 -9.14 -11.39
CA ILE A 121 4.79 -7.77 -11.57
C ILE A 121 4.08 -6.82 -10.60
N CYS A 122 2.76 -6.96 -10.44
CA CYS A 122 1.99 -6.15 -9.51
C CYS A 122 2.45 -6.36 -8.06
N LEU A 123 2.65 -7.62 -7.65
CA LEU A 123 3.18 -7.95 -6.33
C LEU A 123 4.56 -7.32 -6.09
N ARG A 124 5.43 -7.37 -7.09
CA ARG A 124 6.75 -6.75 -6.99
C ARG A 124 6.69 -5.24 -6.81
N MET A 125 5.88 -4.57 -7.61
CA MET A 125 5.69 -3.12 -7.47
C MET A 125 5.16 -2.76 -6.07
N LEU A 126 4.23 -3.54 -5.51
CA LEU A 126 3.73 -3.28 -4.16
C LEU A 126 4.80 -3.51 -3.08
N ILE A 127 5.63 -4.54 -3.22
CA ILE A 127 6.75 -4.80 -2.29
C ILE A 127 7.77 -3.68 -2.34
N GLU A 128 8.21 -3.28 -3.54
CA GLU A 128 9.14 -2.16 -3.74
C GLU A 128 8.59 -0.88 -3.11
N ARG A 129 7.31 -0.56 -3.38
CA ARG A 129 6.65 0.61 -2.78
C ARG A 129 6.54 0.50 -1.26
N ALA A 130 6.28 -0.69 -0.70
CA ALA A 130 6.24 -0.90 0.75
C ALA A 130 7.58 -0.59 1.42
N ILE A 131 8.70 -1.00 0.81
CA ILE A 131 10.06 -0.71 1.30
C ILE A 131 10.37 0.79 1.21
N VAL A 132 10.09 1.42 0.06
CA VAL A 132 10.29 2.88 -0.12
C VAL A 132 9.48 3.67 0.91
N ARG A 133 8.23 3.27 1.16
CA ARG A 133 7.36 3.91 2.15
C ARG A 133 7.90 3.75 3.56
N ARG A 134 8.42 2.56 3.91
CA ARG A 134 9.05 2.36 5.21
C ARG A 134 10.26 3.29 5.38
N ALA A 135 11.12 3.40 4.37
CA ALA A 135 12.25 4.32 4.39
C ALA A 135 11.80 5.78 4.58
N ALA A 136 10.80 6.22 3.81
CA ALA A 136 10.26 7.58 3.93
C ALA A 136 9.67 7.83 5.32
N GLN A 137 8.90 6.89 5.87
CA GLN A 137 8.32 6.99 7.21
C GLN A 137 9.41 7.11 8.29
N ASP A 138 10.43 6.26 8.26
CA ASP A 138 11.52 6.27 9.24
C ASP A 138 12.27 7.62 9.21
N LEU A 139 12.51 8.18 8.01
CA LEU A 139 13.17 9.48 7.82
C LEU A 139 12.28 10.65 8.28
N LEU A 140 11.00 10.65 7.92
CA LEU A 140 10.03 11.69 8.33
C LEU A 140 9.83 11.67 9.85
N ALA A 141 9.80 10.48 10.47
CA ALA A 141 9.74 10.34 11.93
C ALA A 141 10.98 10.90 12.63
N ALA A 142 12.14 10.88 11.97
CA ALA A 142 13.36 11.55 12.43
C ALA A 142 13.36 13.08 12.20
N GLY A 143 12.27 13.64 11.65
CA GLY A 143 12.12 15.06 11.38
C GLY A 143 12.85 15.53 10.12
N CYS A 144 13.23 14.62 9.23
CA CYS A 144 13.81 14.99 7.94
C CYS A 144 12.74 15.53 6.98
N GLU A 145 13.16 16.39 6.06
CA GLU A 145 12.38 16.72 4.87
C GLU A 145 12.94 15.93 3.68
N LEU A 146 12.05 15.53 2.76
CA LEU A 146 12.36 14.64 1.65
C LEU A 146 12.06 15.31 0.31
N ARG A 147 12.78 14.89 -0.73
CA ARG A 147 12.52 15.31 -2.11
C ARG A 147 12.95 14.26 -3.11
N ILE A 148 12.14 14.01 -4.13
CA ILE A 148 12.40 13.00 -5.16
C ILE A 148 12.96 13.65 -6.44
N HIS A 149 13.94 12.97 -7.02
CA HIS A 149 14.50 13.26 -8.33
C HIS A 149 14.53 11.97 -9.16
N ASP A 150 13.82 11.95 -10.28
CA ASP A 150 13.56 10.79 -11.13
C ASP A 150 14.42 10.77 -12.41
N GLY A 151 15.39 11.70 -12.51
CA GLY A 151 16.25 11.90 -13.68
C GLY A 151 15.97 13.19 -14.45
N GLU A 152 14.86 13.87 -14.13
CA GLU A 152 14.39 15.14 -14.71
C GLU A 152 14.35 16.25 -13.61
N PRO A 153 13.78 17.47 -13.80
CA PRO A 153 13.70 18.41 -12.68
C PRO A 153 12.83 17.82 -11.56
N TRP A 154 13.07 18.24 -10.32
CA TRP A 154 12.46 17.70 -9.10
C TRP A 154 11.00 17.23 -9.25
N ALA A 155 10.77 15.93 -8.99
CA ALA A 155 9.46 15.30 -9.10
C ALA A 155 8.45 15.80 -8.06
N CYS A 156 8.94 16.32 -6.93
CA CYS A 156 8.11 16.96 -5.90
C CYS A 156 8.81 18.17 -5.25
N PRO A 157 8.07 19.06 -4.57
CA PRO A 157 8.67 20.04 -3.66
C PRO A 157 9.40 19.36 -2.49
N LEU A 158 10.27 20.11 -1.80
CA LEU A 158 10.77 19.66 -0.50
C LEU A 158 9.58 19.55 0.46
N THR A 159 9.38 18.38 1.07
CA THR A 159 8.16 18.08 1.81
C THR A 159 8.44 17.23 3.05
N SER A 160 7.52 17.30 4.02
CA SER A 160 7.43 16.38 5.15
C SER A 160 6.17 15.51 5.09
N ASP A 161 5.44 15.57 3.97
CA ASP A 161 4.25 14.76 3.71
C ASP A 161 4.63 13.46 3.01
N LEU A 162 4.30 12.33 3.63
CA LEU A 162 4.52 11.01 3.04
C LEU A 162 3.78 10.84 1.71
N ALA A 163 2.59 11.42 1.57
CA ALA A 163 1.79 11.28 0.35
C ALA A 163 2.47 11.96 -0.85
N ASP A 164 3.05 13.16 -0.65
CA ASP A 164 3.81 13.85 -1.70
C ASP A 164 5.02 13.03 -2.16
N VAL A 165 5.71 12.37 -1.23
CA VAL A 165 6.84 11.49 -1.53
C VAL A 165 6.37 10.26 -2.31
N MET A 166 5.37 9.55 -1.80
CA MET A 166 4.91 8.28 -2.40
C MET A 166 4.21 8.46 -3.76
N ASN A 167 3.65 9.64 -4.03
CA ASN A 167 3.12 9.99 -5.35
C ASN A 167 4.22 10.32 -6.37
N ALA A 168 5.42 10.70 -5.91
CA ALA A 168 6.51 11.12 -6.78
C ALA A 168 7.48 9.98 -7.14
N VAL A 169 7.52 8.91 -6.34
CA VAL A 169 8.39 7.76 -6.59
C VAL A 169 7.84 6.85 -7.68
N MET A 170 8.76 6.12 -8.33
CA MET A 170 8.49 5.07 -9.31
C MET A 170 7.88 5.59 -10.62
N ALA A 171 8.11 6.87 -10.94
CA ALA A 171 7.77 7.46 -12.23
C ALA A 171 8.66 6.91 -13.37
N THR A 172 9.91 6.59 -13.02
CA THR A 172 10.91 5.93 -13.88
C THR A 172 11.39 4.63 -13.21
N ASP A 173 12.37 3.95 -13.82
CA ASP A 173 12.96 2.72 -13.27
C ASP A 173 13.99 3.00 -12.15
N GLU A 174 14.30 4.26 -11.85
CA GLU A 174 15.25 4.66 -10.81
C GLU A 174 14.93 6.04 -10.22
N ASP A 175 14.94 6.16 -8.90
CA ASP A 175 14.78 7.44 -8.21
C ASP A 175 15.97 7.75 -7.28
N LEU A 176 16.21 9.04 -7.08
CA LEU A 176 17.03 9.56 -5.99
C LEU A 176 16.13 10.28 -4.97
N MET A 177 16.13 9.81 -3.72
CA MET A 177 15.51 10.53 -2.61
C MET A 177 16.58 11.34 -1.88
N PHE A 178 16.41 12.65 -1.93
CA PHE A 178 17.22 13.61 -1.18
C PHE A 178 16.62 13.80 0.20
N VAL A 179 17.46 13.64 1.22
CA VAL A 179 17.13 13.72 2.64
C VAL A 179 17.79 14.96 3.23
N PHE A 180 16.99 15.83 3.81
CA PHE A 180 17.43 17.06 4.47
C PHE A 180 17.22 16.92 5.97
N SER A 181 18.32 16.85 6.72
CA SER A 181 18.27 16.75 8.17
C SER A 181 17.87 18.09 8.80
N PRO A 182 17.14 18.09 9.92
CA PRO A 182 16.84 19.32 10.66
C PRO A 182 18.11 20.01 11.20
N THR A 183 19.20 19.24 11.40
CA THR A 183 20.45 19.75 11.99
C THR A 183 21.58 19.99 10.97
N ASP A 184 21.48 19.40 9.77
CA ASP A 184 22.46 19.55 8.70
C ASP A 184 21.73 19.73 7.36
N ARG A 185 21.99 20.86 6.69
CA ARG A 185 21.37 21.19 5.40
C ARG A 185 22.11 20.62 4.20
N HIS A 186 23.26 19.97 4.40
CA HIS A 186 23.87 19.21 3.34
C HIS A 186 22.99 17.98 3.06
N PRO A 187 22.45 17.81 1.85
CA PRO A 187 21.56 16.69 1.57
C PRO A 187 22.32 15.37 1.65
N ARG A 188 21.62 14.32 2.07
CA ARG A 188 22.01 12.93 1.85
C ARG A 188 21.11 12.34 0.79
N VAL A 189 21.57 11.30 0.12
CA VAL A 189 20.85 10.68 -1.01
C VAL A 189 20.72 9.19 -0.78
N ILE A 190 19.54 8.67 -1.10
CA ILE A 190 19.21 7.27 -1.26
C ILE A 190 18.89 7.05 -2.73
N ARG A 191 19.41 5.97 -3.31
CA ARG A 191 19.15 5.54 -4.68
C ARG A 191 18.22 4.33 -4.66
N PHE A 192 17.08 4.46 -5.31
CA PHE A 192 16.13 3.37 -5.51
C PHE A 192 16.21 2.87 -6.95
N VAL A 193 16.30 1.55 -7.16
CA VAL A 193 16.25 0.94 -8.49
C VAL A 193 15.12 -0.07 -8.53
N TYR A 194 14.15 0.15 -9.40
CA TYR A 194 12.96 -0.67 -9.52
C TYR A 194 13.12 -1.76 -10.58
N GLY A 195 12.43 -2.87 -10.37
CA GLY A 195 12.28 -3.90 -11.38
C GLY A 195 13.50 -4.79 -11.61
N ASN A 196 14.55 -4.64 -10.80
CA ASN A 196 15.65 -5.60 -10.73
C ASN A 196 15.20 -6.94 -10.14
N ASP A 197 16.02 -7.98 -10.36
CA ASP A 197 15.83 -9.28 -9.71
C ASP A 197 16.15 -9.15 -8.22
N GLY A 198 15.27 -9.68 -7.37
CA GLY A 198 15.33 -9.51 -5.92
C GLY A 198 14.34 -8.46 -5.40
N TRP A 199 14.36 -8.24 -4.08
CA TRP A 199 13.46 -7.30 -3.39
C TRP A 199 14.21 -6.10 -2.80
N ASP A 200 15.49 -5.98 -3.12
CA ASP A 200 16.35 -4.90 -2.67
C ASP A 200 16.20 -3.68 -3.60
N VAL A 201 15.19 -2.88 -3.30
CA VAL A 201 14.94 -1.61 -4.02
C VAL A 201 15.95 -0.53 -3.62
N ILE A 202 16.60 -0.65 -2.45
CA ILE A 202 17.55 0.33 -1.92
C ILE A 202 18.94 -0.01 -2.47
N ALA A 203 19.26 0.51 -3.66
CA ALA A 203 20.49 0.15 -4.36
C ALA A 203 21.76 0.74 -3.73
N ASP A 204 21.67 1.96 -3.19
CA ASP A 204 22.79 2.64 -2.53
C ASP A 204 22.28 3.80 -1.66
N TYR A 205 23.03 4.17 -0.62
CA TYR A 205 22.72 5.35 0.19
C TYR A 205 23.94 5.88 0.93
N HIS A 206 23.86 7.15 1.35
CA HIS A 206 24.90 7.72 2.21
C HIS A 206 24.91 7.03 3.57
N THR A 207 26.04 6.47 3.99
CA THR A 207 26.20 5.70 5.24
C THR A 207 25.72 6.39 6.52
N SER A 208 25.66 7.72 6.54
CA SER A 208 25.04 8.47 7.64
C SER A 208 23.54 8.19 7.84
N LEU A 209 22.89 7.54 6.86
CA LEU A 209 21.48 7.14 6.90
C LEU A 209 21.27 5.70 7.38
N GLU A 210 22.31 4.87 7.53
CA GLU A 210 22.19 3.43 7.91
C GLU A 210 21.23 3.22 9.09
N ARG A 211 21.43 3.99 10.16
CA ARG A 211 20.59 3.87 11.36
C ARG A 211 19.13 4.25 11.11
N LEU A 212 18.88 5.22 10.23
CA LEU A 212 17.51 5.66 9.91
C LEU A 212 16.83 4.71 8.90
N LEU A 213 17.60 3.97 8.12
CA LEU A 213 17.08 3.04 7.11
C LEU A 213 16.99 1.59 7.61
N ALA A 214 17.45 1.30 8.82
CA ALA A 214 17.44 -0.04 9.39
C ALA A 214 16.06 -0.73 9.37
N GLY A 215 14.96 0.04 9.47
CA GLY A 215 13.61 -0.51 9.37
C GLY A 215 13.23 -0.94 7.95
N ALA A 216 13.67 -0.19 6.94
CA ALA A 216 13.45 -0.50 5.53
C ALA A 216 14.36 -1.64 5.05
N ASP A 217 15.63 -1.63 5.44
CA ASP A 217 16.60 -2.70 5.14
C ASP A 217 16.12 -4.03 5.73
N ALA A 218 15.73 -4.03 7.01
CA ALA A 218 15.16 -5.22 7.64
C ALA A 218 13.89 -5.71 6.94
N LEU A 219 13.02 -4.80 6.46
CA LEU A 219 11.82 -5.21 5.72
C LEU A 219 12.19 -5.86 4.37
N ALA A 220 13.14 -5.29 3.64
CA ALA A 220 13.62 -5.82 2.36
C ALA A 220 14.25 -7.21 2.52
N GLU A 221 15.13 -7.39 3.52
CA GLU A 221 15.73 -8.68 3.87
C GLU A 221 14.65 -9.72 4.18
N ARG A 222 13.63 -9.35 4.95
CA ARG A 222 12.55 -10.27 5.32
C ARG A 222 11.68 -10.67 4.13
N PHE A 223 11.43 -9.79 3.18
CA PHE A 223 10.76 -10.20 1.95
C PHE A 223 11.62 -11.14 1.10
N ALA A 224 12.94 -10.93 1.07
CA ALA A 224 13.85 -11.84 0.38
C ALA A 224 13.88 -13.25 0.97
N ASP A 225 13.72 -13.39 2.29
CA ASP A 225 13.61 -14.70 2.94
C ASP A 225 12.27 -15.43 2.66
N LEU A 226 11.20 -14.69 2.36
CA LEU A 226 9.83 -15.20 2.26
C LEU A 226 9.39 -15.57 0.82
N LEU A 227 10.18 -15.25 -0.20
CA LEU A 227 9.82 -15.33 -1.62
C LEU A 227 10.80 -16.18 -2.42
#